data_AF-A0A8J6CV31-F1
#
_entry.id   AF-A0A8J6CV31-F1
#
_cell.length_a   1.000
_cell.length_b   1.000
_cell.length_c   1.000
_cell.angle_alpha   90.00
_cell.angle_beta   90.00
_cell.angle_gamma   90.00
#
_symmetry.space_group_name_H-M   'P 1'
#
loop_
_entity.id
_entity.type
_entity.pdbx_description
1 polymer ?
#
loop_
_entity_poly.entity_id
_entity_poly.type
_entity_poly.pdbx_seq_one_letter_code
_entity_poly.pdbx_strand_id
1 'polypeptide(L)'
;MKKFSVPEPILVSVSLEPSSFITWEKLGESMKQKYKQPLHYLTQILLKQWVESSGNGINNNNIEVMIIKKQPIGNVIDPRTAKATVWVIKIFNRQFVSHHYIAKIWLSDTNYHHFVDDLQNFSSFN
;
A
#
# COMPACT_ATOMS: atom_id res chain seq x y z
N MET A 1 12.57 12.09 2.19
CA MET A 1 11.18 12.51 2.48
C MET A 1 11.20 13.54 3.61
N LYS A 2 10.49 14.67 3.48
CA LYS A 2 10.28 15.64 4.59
C LYS A 2 9.72 14.90 5.82
N LYS A 3 10.06 15.36 7.03
CA LYS A 3 9.49 14.85 8.28
C LYS A 3 8.00 15.20 8.33
N PHE A 4 7.14 14.35 7.77
CA PHE A 4 5.71 14.39 8.08
C PHE A 4 5.54 14.16 9.59
N SER A 5 4.68 14.94 10.24
CA SER A 5 4.36 14.70 11.64
C SER A 5 3.96 13.22 11.82
N VAL A 6 4.59 12.53 12.76
CA VAL A 6 4.11 11.21 13.19
C VAL A 6 2.84 11.53 13.96
N PRO A 7 1.64 11.15 13.47
CA PRO A 7 0.45 11.32 14.28
C PRO A 7 0.63 10.47 15.53
N GLU A 8 0.22 11.00 16.68
CA GLU A 8 0.17 10.26 17.94
C GLU A 8 -0.48 8.87 17.75
N PRO A 9 -0.15 7.88 18.60
CA PRO A 9 -0.76 6.56 18.51
C PRO A 9 -2.28 6.69 18.73
N ILE A 10 -3.02 6.81 17.64
CA ILE A 10 -4.48 6.85 17.65
C ILE A 10 -4.93 5.46 18.06
N LEU A 11 -5.44 5.34 19.29
CA LEU A 11 -6.35 4.27 19.70
C LEU A 11 -7.35 4.11 18.56
N VAL A 12 -7.32 2.96 17.89
CA VAL A 12 -8.05 2.70 16.64
C VAL A 12 -9.55 2.63 16.96
N SER A 13 -10.20 3.79 17.14
CA SER A 13 -11.64 3.95 17.04
C SER A 13 -11.97 4.33 15.60
N VAL A 14 -11.89 3.36 14.70
CA VAL A 14 -12.30 3.55 13.30
C VAL A 14 -13.74 3.06 13.16
N SER A 15 -14.63 4.03 12.97
CA SER A 15 -16.03 3.84 12.55
C SER A 15 -16.12 2.89 11.35
N LEU A 16 -17.01 1.90 11.46
CA LEU A 16 -17.33 0.90 10.46
C LEU A 16 -17.92 1.57 9.22
N GLU A 17 -17.24 1.41 8.09
CA GLU A 17 -17.93 1.07 6.86
C GLU A 17 -17.22 -0.17 6.31
N PRO A 18 -17.90 -1.32 6.21
CA PRO A 18 -17.32 -2.52 5.62
C PRO A 18 -17.22 -2.27 4.12
N SER A 19 -16.09 -1.73 3.67
CA SER A 19 -15.75 -1.71 2.25
C SER A 19 -15.47 -3.15 1.81
N SER A 20 -16.54 -3.91 1.58
CA SER A 20 -16.49 -5.08 0.74
C SER A 20 -15.90 -4.61 -0.61
N PHE A 21 -15.02 -5.41 -1.23
CA PHE A 21 -14.41 -5.10 -2.54
C PHE A 21 -13.21 -4.12 -2.56
N ILE A 22 -12.25 -4.28 -1.67
CA ILE A 22 -10.93 -3.63 -1.77
C ILE A 22 -9.86 -4.62 -2.26
N THR A 23 -9.14 -4.28 -3.34
CA THR A 23 -7.86 -4.91 -3.70
C THR A 23 -6.72 -4.25 -2.89
N TRP A 24 -5.54 -4.87 -2.78
CA TRP A 24 -4.39 -4.25 -2.09
C TRP A 24 -4.03 -2.86 -2.65
N GLU A 25 -4.15 -2.69 -3.96
CA GLU A 25 -3.97 -1.40 -4.65
C GLU A 25 -4.99 -0.36 -4.17
N LYS A 26 -6.30 -0.69 -4.24
CA LYS A 26 -7.37 0.20 -3.76
C LYS A 26 -7.26 0.49 -2.26
N LEU A 27 -6.77 -0.46 -1.47
CA LEU A 27 -6.51 -0.24 -0.04
C LEU A 27 -5.45 0.84 0.12
N GLY A 28 -4.34 0.72 -0.61
CA GLY A 28 -3.26 1.68 -0.58
C GLY A 28 -3.71 3.08 -1.00
N GLU A 29 -4.47 3.20 -2.08
CA GLU A 29 -5.07 4.46 -2.54
C GLU A 29 -6.02 5.07 -1.49
N SER A 30 -6.91 4.27 -0.92
CA SER A 30 -7.85 4.73 0.12
C SER A 30 -7.11 5.26 1.35
N MET A 31 -5.96 4.65 1.71
CA MET A 31 -5.12 5.10 2.81
C MET A 31 -4.41 6.41 2.46
N LYS A 32 -3.90 6.57 1.23
CA LYS A 32 -3.30 7.84 0.78
C LYS A 32 -4.31 8.98 0.88
N GLN A 33 -5.53 8.77 0.40
CA GLN A 33 -6.61 9.76 0.43
C GLN A 33 -7.05 10.07 1.86
N LYS A 34 -7.36 9.05 2.67
CA LYS A 34 -7.87 9.21 4.04
C LYS A 34 -6.87 9.92 4.95
N TYR A 35 -5.59 9.57 4.85
CA TYR A 35 -4.55 10.14 5.71
C TYR A 35 -3.81 11.32 5.08
N LYS A 36 -4.17 11.71 3.84
CA LYS A 36 -3.50 12.78 3.08
C LYS A 36 -1.97 12.67 3.11
N GLN A 37 -1.48 11.44 3.00
CA GLN A 37 -0.04 11.15 3.08
C GLN A 37 0.34 10.10 2.06
N PRO A 38 1.52 10.25 1.42
CA PRO A 38 2.01 9.25 0.48
C PRO A 38 2.27 7.92 1.19
N LEU A 39 2.25 6.83 0.41
CA LEU A 39 2.79 5.55 0.86
C LEU A 39 4.30 5.52 0.60
N HIS A 40 5.03 4.87 1.50
CA HIS A 40 6.47 4.69 1.31
C HIS A 40 6.72 3.77 0.10
N TYR A 41 7.77 4.03 -0.68
CA TYR A 41 8.15 3.26 -1.88
C TYR A 41 8.06 1.75 -1.67
N LEU A 42 8.76 1.22 -0.65
CA LEU A 42 8.74 -0.22 -0.36
C LEU A 42 7.37 -0.77 0.02
N THR A 43 6.51 0.06 0.61
CA THR A 43 5.13 -0.34 0.90
C THR A 43 4.33 -0.47 -0.39
N GLN A 44 4.52 0.44 -1.36
CA GLN A 44 3.86 0.35 -2.67
C GLN A 44 4.31 -0.89 -3.45
N ILE A 45 5.62 -1.16 -3.44
CA ILE A 45 6.19 -2.37 -4.07
C ILE A 45 5.61 -3.64 -3.43
N LEU A 46 5.52 -3.70 -2.10
CA LEU A 46 4.98 -4.86 -1.42
C LEU A 46 3.50 -5.11 -1.73
N LEU A 47 2.68 -4.06 -1.78
CA LEU A 47 1.27 -4.17 -2.18
C LEU A 47 1.13 -4.72 -3.59
N LYS A 48 1.97 -4.25 -4.52
CA LYS A 48 2.03 -4.77 -5.90
C LYS A 48 2.41 -6.25 -5.92
N GLN A 49 3.46 -6.63 -5.19
CA GLN A 49 3.89 -8.03 -5.10
C GLN A 49 2.80 -8.95 -4.54
N TRP A 50 2.02 -8.49 -3.57
CA TRP A 50 0.89 -9.26 -3.05
C TRP A 50 -0.21 -9.47 -4.09
N VAL A 51 -0.53 -8.44 -4.90
CA VAL A 51 -1.46 -8.58 -6.03
C VAL A 51 -0.94 -9.61 -7.04
N GLU A 52 0.34 -9.52 -7.42
CA GLU A 52 0.96 -10.44 -8.37
C GLU A 52 1.01 -11.88 -7.84
N SER A 53 1.36 -12.06 -6.57
CA SER A 53 1.40 -13.38 -5.92
C SER A 53 0.04 -14.05 -5.83
N SER A 54 -1.04 -13.27 -5.73
CA SER A 54 -2.41 -13.78 -5.63
C SER A 54 -2.88 -14.49 -6.91
N GLY A 55 -2.14 -14.38 -8.03
CA GLY A 55 -2.52 -14.98 -9.31
C GLY A 55 -1.44 -15.82 -10.00
N ASN A 56 -0.28 -16.05 -9.38
CA ASN A 56 0.86 -16.69 -10.04
C ASN A 56 0.92 -18.23 -9.93
N GLY A 57 -0.07 -18.85 -9.26
CA GLY A 57 -0.13 -20.29 -9.06
C GLY A 57 -1.06 -21.06 -10.02
N ILE A 58 -1.73 -20.38 -10.95
CA ILE A 58 -2.75 -20.99 -11.81
C ILE A 58 -2.44 -20.61 -13.25
N ASN A 59 -2.41 -21.62 -14.14
CA ASN A 59 -2.07 -21.49 -15.56
C ASN A 59 -2.69 -20.24 -16.22
N ASN A 60 -1.85 -19.48 -16.91
CA ASN A 60 -2.07 -18.07 -17.25
C ASN A 60 -3.17 -17.79 -18.31
N ASN A 61 -4.07 -18.74 -18.58
CA ASN A 61 -4.97 -18.70 -19.74
C ASN A 61 -6.47 -18.80 -19.38
N ASN A 62 -6.83 -18.87 -18.09
CA ASN A 62 -8.22 -19.13 -17.69
C ASN A 62 -8.88 -17.89 -17.08
N ILE A 63 -10.13 -17.62 -17.46
CA ILE A 63 -11.00 -16.54 -16.91
C ILE A 63 -11.02 -16.55 -15.38
N GLU A 64 -10.89 -17.74 -14.76
CA GLU A 64 -10.77 -17.94 -13.31
C GLU A 64 -9.56 -17.22 -12.68
N VAL A 65 -8.42 -17.13 -13.38
CA VAL A 65 -7.22 -16.43 -12.89
C VAL A 65 -7.46 -14.92 -12.83
N MET A 66 -8.19 -14.37 -13.80
CA MET A 66 -8.55 -12.95 -13.81
C MET A 66 -9.57 -12.62 -12.71
N ILE A 67 -10.44 -13.58 -12.36
CA ILE A 67 -11.40 -13.46 -11.25
C ILE A 67 -10.68 -13.49 -9.91
N ILE A 68 -9.71 -14.40 -9.70
CA ILE A 68 -8.92 -14.48 -8.45
C ILE A 68 -8.05 -13.24 -8.25
N LYS A 69 -7.40 -12.72 -9.31
CA LYS A 69 -6.66 -11.44 -9.24
C LYS A 69 -7.55 -10.24 -8.86
N LYS A 70 -8.85 -10.32 -9.15
CA LYS A 70 -9.85 -9.31 -8.79
C LYS A 70 -10.62 -9.64 -7.51
N GLN A 71 -10.32 -10.76 -6.83
CA GLN A 71 -11.03 -11.09 -5.61
C GLN A 71 -10.73 -10.04 -4.54
N PRO A 72 -11.77 -9.56 -3.85
CA PRO A 72 -11.62 -8.66 -2.72
C PRO A 72 -10.71 -9.27 -1.67
N ILE A 73 -9.78 -8.49 -1.16
CA ILE A 73 -9.01 -8.87 0.02
C ILE A 73 -9.91 -9.21 1.20
N GLY A 74 -11.05 -8.51 1.29
CA GLY A 74 -12.08 -8.68 2.32
C GLY A 74 -12.69 -10.09 2.37
N ASN A 75 -12.48 -10.91 1.34
CA ASN A 75 -12.93 -12.29 1.31
C ASN A 75 -11.96 -13.25 2.00
N VAL A 76 -10.69 -12.85 2.17
CA VAL A 76 -9.62 -13.68 2.77
C VAL A 76 -9.16 -13.10 4.11
N ILE A 77 -9.06 -11.78 4.21
CA ILE A 77 -8.57 -11.05 5.38
C ILE A 77 -9.59 -9.99 5.74
N ASP A 78 -9.95 -9.90 7.02
CA ASP A 78 -10.78 -8.81 7.52
C ASP A 78 -10.21 -7.44 7.10
N PRO A 79 -11.02 -6.52 6.52
CA PRO A 79 -10.53 -5.23 6.03
C PRO A 79 -9.79 -4.39 7.09
N ARG A 80 -10.15 -4.51 8.39
CA ARG A 80 -9.47 -3.78 9.46
C ARG A 80 -8.08 -4.36 9.69
N THR A 81 -7.96 -5.68 9.68
CA THR A 81 -6.68 -6.39 9.75
C THR A 81 -5.79 -6.02 8.57
N ALA A 82 -6.32 -6.05 7.34
CA ALA A 82 -5.56 -5.66 6.15
C ALA A 82 -5.04 -4.21 6.26
N LYS A 83 -5.90 -3.28 6.66
CA LYS A 83 -5.52 -1.88 6.85
C LYS A 83 -4.46 -1.70 7.94
N ALA A 84 -4.61 -2.38 9.08
CA ALA A 84 -3.64 -2.33 10.18
C ALA A 84 -2.27 -2.86 9.73
N THR A 85 -2.25 -3.95 8.97
CA THR A 85 -1.02 -4.53 8.40
C THR A 85 -0.30 -3.54 7.49
N VAL A 86 -1.00 -2.92 6.53
CA VAL A 86 -0.41 -1.92 5.64
C VAL A 86 0.11 -0.72 6.43
N TRP A 87 -0.59 -0.31 7.48
CA TRP A 87 -0.18 0.81 8.33
C TRP A 87 1.11 0.51 9.10
N VAL A 88 1.21 -0.66 9.74
CA VAL A 88 2.42 -1.09 10.46
C VAL A 88 3.62 -1.14 9.51
N ILE A 89 3.44 -1.74 8.33
CA ILE A 89 4.50 -1.84 7.31
C ILE A 89 4.93 -0.46 6.81
N LYS A 90 3.98 0.47 6.60
CA LYS A 90 4.28 1.85 6.22
C LYS A 90 5.16 2.54 7.27
N ILE A 91 4.80 2.43 8.55
CA ILE A 91 5.55 3.04 9.66
C ILE A 91 6.93 2.40 9.76
N PHE A 92 7.01 1.08 9.71
CA PHE A 92 8.28 0.36 9.77
C PHE A 92 9.23 0.84 8.66
N ASN A 93 8.74 0.84 7.41
CA ASN A 93 9.56 1.27 6.29
C ASN A 93 10.00 2.73 6.40
N ARG A 94 9.14 3.60 6.95
CA ARG A 94 9.46 5.01 7.14
C ARG A 94 10.53 5.25 8.20
N GLN A 95 10.55 4.45 9.26
CA GLN A 95 11.43 4.65 10.42
C GLN A 95 12.76 3.93 10.29
N PHE A 96 12.75 2.72 9.72
CA PHE A 96 13.89 1.81 9.82
C PHE A 96 14.67 1.63 8.52
N VAL A 97 14.09 2.00 7.37
CA VAL A 97 14.76 1.77 6.09
C VAL A 97 15.76 2.89 5.82
N SER A 98 17.01 2.50 5.56
CA SER A 98 18.08 3.44 5.26
C SER A 98 17.92 4.02 3.84
N HIS A 99 18.26 5.31 3.70
CA HIS A 99 18.27 5.96 2.40
C HIS A 99 19.28 5.31 1.43
N HIS A 100 20.38 4.76 1.96
CA HIS A 100 21.37 4.03 1.16
C HIS A 100 20.78 2.76 0.54
N TYR A 101 19.97 2.02 1.30
CA TYR A 101 19.27 0.83 0.79
C TYR A 101 18.27 1.20 -0.32
N ILE A 102 17.49 2.27 -0.13
CA ILE A 102 16.56 2.77 -1.14
C ILE A 102 17.27 3.18 -2.42
N ALA A 103 18.36 3.96 -2.31
CA ALA A 103 19.14 4.38 -3.47
C ALA A 103 19.68 3.17 -4.26
N LYS A 104 20.17 2.14 -3.57
CA LYS A 104 20.63 0.90 -4.21
C LYS A 104 19.52 0.18 -4.98
N ILE A 105 18.31 0.14 -4.44
CA ILE A 105 17.15 -0.42 -5.13
C ILE A 105 16.80 0.42 -6.35
N TRP A 106 16.72 1.74 -6.21
CA TRP A 106 16.37 2.64 -7.32
C TRP A 106 17.38 2.61 -8.47
N LEU A 107 18.67 2.41 -8.18
CA LEU A 107 19.69 2.18 -9.21
C LEU A 107 19.43 0.91 -10.02
N SER A 108 18.72 -0.07 -9.46
CA SER A 108 18.41 -1.34 -10.09
C SER A 108 17.01 -1.38 -10.73
N ASP A 109 16.12 -0.44 -10.37
CA ASP A 109 14.75 -0.35 -10.88
C ASP A 109 14.56 0.94 -11.67
N THR A 110 14.58 0.85 -13.01
CA THR A 110 14.39 2.00 -13.90
C THR A 110 13.01 2.65 -13.80
N ASN A 111 12.02 1.94 -13.23
CA ASN A 111 10.63 2.38 -13.12
C ASN A 111 10.27 2.84 -11.70
N TYR A 112 11.26 3.03 -10.81
CA TYR A 112 11.01 3.34 -9.40
C TYR A 112 10.13 4.59 -9.20
N HIS A 113 10.21 5.56 -10.12
CA HIS A 113 9.41 6.79 -10.11
C HIS A 113 7.90 6.55 -10.10
N HIS A 114 7.42 5.44 -10.69
CA HIS A 114 5.99 5.07 -10.65
C HIS A 114 5.48 4.76 -9.24
N PHE A 115 6.39 4.44 -8.31
CA PHE A 115 6.08 4.08 -6.93
C PHE A 115 6.52 5.16 -5.93
N VAL A 116 6.92 6.34 -6.43
CA VAL A 116 7.22 7.51 -5.62
C VAL A 116 6.10 8.51 -5.82
N ASP A 117 5.27 8.65 -4.79
CA ASP A 117 4.15 9.59 -4.81
C ASP A 117 4.66 11.04 -4.88
N ASP A 118 4.09 11.85 -5.78
CA ASP A 118 4.37 13.29 -5.81
C ASP A 118 3.80 13.97 -4.57
N LEU A 119 4.65 14.72 -3.87
CA LEU A 119 4.27 15.45 -2.66
C LEU A 119 3.34 16.62 -2.96
N GLN A 120 3.34 17.15 -4.19
CA GLN A 120 2.41 18.22 -4.59
C GLN A 120 0.95 17.79 -4.40
N ASN A 121 0.64 16.52 -4.70
CA ASN A 121 -0.69 15.92 -4.56
C ASN A 121 -1.22 15.87 -3.12
N PHE A 122 -0.36 16.09 -2.11
CA PHE A 122 -0.73 16.09 -0.69
C PHE A 122 -0.55 17.46 -0.02
N SER A 123 -0.05 18.45 -0.76
CA SER A 123 0.26 19.80 -0.25
C SER A 123 -0.87 20.83 -0.45
N SER A 124 -1.87 20.52 -1.28
CA SER A 124 -3.02 21.39 -1.60
C SER A 124 -4.12 21.43 -0.53
N PHE A 125 -3.87 20.85 0.65
CA PHE A 125 -4.84 20.76 1.74
C PHE A 125 -4.51 21.62 2.97
N ASN A 126 -3.68 22.66 2.80
CA ASN A 126 -3.45 23.69 3.80
C ASN A 126 -4.30 24.93 3.52
#